data_AF-A0A8T6RAA6-F1
#
_entry.id   AF-A0A8T6RAA6-F1
#
_cell.length_a   1.000
_cell.length_b   1.000
_cell.length_c   1.000
_cell.angle_alpha   90.00
_cell.angle_beta   90.00
_cell.angle_gamma   90.00
#
_symmetry.space_group_name_H-M   'P 1'
#
loop_
_entity.id
_entity.type
_entity.pdbx_description
1 polymer ?
#
loop_
_entity_poly.entity_id
_entity_poly.type
_entity_poly.pdbx_seq_one_letter_code
_entity_poly.pdbx_strand_id
1 'polypeptide(L)'
;MTDKAENAKTFGALLAQAWENTPSFICSNDDYIYCLFPADDTKQKWVEASLTFPDGSLDKKEIDAPRATALLIEELKVLPTYGADTIVNTKGKLDTAAARLGSLT
;
A
#
# COMPACT_ATOMS: atom_id res chain seq x y z
N MET A 1 -8.57 18.81 -10.09
CA MET A 1 -8.86 18.44 -8.69
C MET A 1 -8.68 16.94 -8.61
N THR A 2 -7.82 16.47 -7.71
CA THR A 2 -7.71 15.03 -7.43
C THR A 2 -9.03 14.58 -6.82
N ASP A 3 -9.70 13.61 -7.45
CA ASP A 3 -10.91 13.03 -6.88
C ASP A 3 -10.48 12.07 -5.77
N LYS A 4 -10.45 12.59 -4.53
CA LYS A 4 -9.96 11.85 -3.35
C LYS A 4 -10.77 10.56 -3.14
N ALA A 5 -12.07 10.59 -3.40
CA ALA A 5 -12.95 9.45 -3.27
C ALA A 5 -12.66 8.40 -4.35
N GLU A 6 -12.44 8.82 -5.60
CA GLU A 6 -12.02 7.91 -6.68
C GLU A 6 -10.66 7.26 -6.40
N ASN A 7 -9.70 8.04 -5.91
CA ASN A 7 -8.37 7.54 -5.54
C ASN A 7 -8.43 6.58 -4.35
N ALA A 8 -9.22 6.90 -3.33
CA ALA A 8 -9.42 6.02 -2.18
C ALA A 8 -10.07 4.69 -2.58
N LYS A 9 -11.06 4.74 -3.48
CA LYS A 9 -11.69 3.52 -4.05
C LYS A 9 -10.68 2.71 -4.86
N THR A 10 -9.89 3.38 -5.69
CA THR A 10 -8.85 2.74 -6.51
C THR A 10 -7.80 2.08 -5.62
N PHE A 11 -7.31 2.78 -4.59
CA PHE A 11 -6.37 2.21 -3.64
C PHE A 11 -6.99 1.08 -2.82
N GLY A 12 -8.27 1.18 -2.44
CA GLY A 12 -8.98 0.09 -1.75
C GLY A 12 -8.99 -1.22 -2.54
N ALA A 13 -9.13 -1.15 -3.86
CA ALA A 13 -9.01 -2.33 -4.73
C ALA A 13 -7.57 -2.87 -4.80
N LEU A 14 -6.56 -2.01 -4.77
CA LEU A 14 -5.15 -2.42 -4.71
C LEU A 14 -4.80 -3.05 -3.37
N LEU A 15 -5.32 -2.51 -2.27
CA LEU A 15 -5.12 -3.04 -0.93
C LEU A 15 -5.71 -4.46 -0.80
N ALA A 16 -6.90 -4.69 -1.36
CA ALA A 16 -7.48 -6.02 -1.42
C ALA A 16 -6.62 -6.99 -2.24
N GLN A 17 -6.10 -6.55 -3.40
CA GLN A 17 -5.19 -7.37 -4.20
C GLN A 17 -3.88 -7.67 -3.46
N ALA A 18 -3.30 -6.69 -2.77
CA ALA A 18 -2.08 -6.88 -2.00
C ALA A 18 -2.27 -7.92 -0.88
N TRP A 19 -3.44 -7.93 -0.24
CA TRP A 19 -3.76 -8.91 0.80
C TRP A 19 -3.83 -10.35 0.26
N GLU A 20 -4.38 -10.54 -0.93
CA GLU A 20 -4.53 -11.87 -1.55
C GLU A 20 -3.24 -12.35 -2.25
N ASN A 21 -2.38 -11.44 -2.74
CA ASN A 21 -1.18 -11.79 -3.49
C ASN A 21 0.08 -11.81 -2.60
N THR A 22 0.44 -13.01 -2.14
CA THR A 22 1.63 -13.22 -1.30
C THR A 22 2.87 -13.61 -2.13
N PRO A 23 4.08 -13.10 -1.81
CA PRO A 23 4.38 -12.19 -0.71
C PRO A 23 3.97 -10.75 -1.00
N SER A 24 3.35 -10.10 -0.02
CA SER A 24 3.07 -8.66 -0.06
C SER A 24 3.63 -7.95 1.16
N PHE A 25 3.84 -6.65 1.00
CA PHE A 25 4.14 -5.74 2.09
C PHE A 25 3.12 -4.62 2.08
N ILE A 26 2.50 -4.38 3.23
CA ILE A 26 1.50 -3.34 3.41
C ILE A 26 1.83 -2.62 4.73
N CYS A 27 1.88 -1.29 4.67
CA CYS A 27 1.99 -0.45 5.86
C CYS A 27 1.00 0.71 5.77
N SER A 28 0.50 1.15 6.93
CA SER A 28 -0.38 2.31 7.02
C SER A 28 -0.16 3.04 8.33
N ASN A 29 -0.03 4.35 8.23
CA ASN A 29 -0.02 5.29 9.35
C ASN A 29 -1.06 6.39 9.10
N ASP A 30 -1.03 7.46 9.90
CA ASP A 30 -1.99 8.55 9.78
C ASP A 30 -1.76 9.43 8.53
N ASP A 31 -0.56 9.41 7.95
CA ASP A 31 -0.17 10.24 6.82
C ASP A 31 -0.39 9.55 5.46
N TYR A 32 -0.11 8.25 5.37
CA TYR A 32 -0.25 7.49 4.13
C TYR A 32 -0.49 5.99 4.34
N ILE A 33 -0.84 5.33 3.25
CA ILE A 33 -0.89 3.88 3.12
C ILE A 33 -0.09 3.44 1.90
N TYR A 34 0.62 2.33 2.02
CA TYR A 34 1.46 1.77 0.97
C TYR A 34 1.24 0.27 0.84
N CYS A 35 1.30 -0.21 -0.40
CA CYS A 35 1.31 -1.64 -0.70
C CYS A 35 2.30 -1.97 -1.81
N LEU A 36 2.94 -3.13 -1.67
CA LEU A 36 3.86 -3.72 -2.64
C LEU A 36 3.55 -5.21 -2.75
N PHE A 37 3.21 -5.68 -3.95
CA PHE A 37 2.80 -7.07 -4.17
C PHE A 37 3.08 -7.55 -5.60
N PRO A 38 3.23 -8.85 -5.85
CA PRO A 38 3.44 -9.39 -7.18
C PRO A 38 2.18 -9.22 -8.04
N ALA A 39 2.38 -8.86 -9.30
CA ALA A 39 1.32 -8.71 -10.31
C ALA A 39 1.10 -10.00 -11.12
N ASP A 40 1.98 -10.99 -10.96
CA ASP A 40 1.94 -12.27 -11.67
C ASP A 40 2.50 -13.41 -10.80
N ASP A 41 2.14 -14.65 -11.15
CA ASP A 41 2.52 -15.85 -10.39
C ASP A 41 4.04 -16.13 -10.40
N THR A 42 4.72 -15.67 -11.45
CA THR A 42 6.17 -15.80 -11.64
C THR A 42 6.97 -14.78 -10.82
N LYS A 43 6.28 -13.81 -10.21
CA LYS A 43 6.81 -12.71 -9.38
C LYS A 43 7.86 -11.87 -10.11
N GLN A 44 7.73 -11.76 -11.44
CA GLN A 44 8.64 -10.94 -12.26
C GLN A 44 8.17 -9.49 -12.32
N LYS A 45 6.86 -9.26 -12.30
CA LYS A 45 6.21 -7.95 -12.23
C LYS A 45 5.59 -7.75 -10.86
N TRP A 46 5.66 -6.52 -10.39
CA TRP A 46 5.17 -6.09 -9.10
C TRP A 46 4.40 -4.80 -9.25
N VAL A 47 3.40 -4.63 -8.40
CA VAL A 47 2.70 -3.36 -8.24
C VAL A 47 3.22 -2.72 -6.96
N GLU A 48 3.65 -1.49 -7.06
CA GLU A 48 3.81 -0.59 -5.93
C GLU A 48 2.74 0.49 -6.03
N ALA A 49 2.12 0.80 -4.90
CA ALA A 49 1.18 1.90 -4.81
C ALA A 49 1.22 2.53 -3.42
N SER A 50 1.00 3.84 -3.38
CA SER A 50 0.79 4.60 -2.15
C SER A 50 -0.37 5.59 -2.30
N LEU A 51 -1.03 5.88 -1.18
CA LEU A 51 -2.00 6.96 -1.08
C LEU A 51 -1.68 7.82 0.13
N THR A 52 -1.58 9.13 -0.08
CA THR A 52 -1.39 10.13 0.97
C THR A 52 -2.75 10.61 1.48
N PHE A 53 -3.06 10.41 2.76
CA PHE A 53 -4.39 10.73 3.31
C PHE A 53 -4.71 12.25 3.26
N PRO A 54 -3.79 13.17 3.62
CA PRO A 54 -4.09 14.61 3.60
C PRO A 54 -4.61 15.16 2.25
N ASP A 55 -3.95 14.81 1.15
CA ASP A 55 -4.26 15.36 -0.18
C ASP A 55 -5.00 14.37 -1.10
N GLY A 56 -5.09 13.09 -0.72
CA GLY A 56 -5.70 12.03 -1.52
C GLY A 56 -4.92 11.70 -2.78
N SER A 57 -3.63 12.07 -2.85
CA SER A 57 -2.76 11.72 -3.97
C SER A 57 -2.52 10.22 -4.00
N LEU A 58 -2.66 9.63 -5.19
CA LEU A 58 -2.42 8.23 -5.48
C LEU A 58 -1.20 8.12 -6.40
N ASP A 59 -0.17 7.40 -5.96
CA ASP A 59 0.92 6.92 -6.82
C ASP A 59 0.75 5.42 -7.03
N LYS A 60 0.90 4.96 -8.27
CA LYS A 60 0.86 3.56 -8.65
C LYS A 60 1.83 3.33 -9.79
N LYS A 61 2.68 2.31 -9.66
CA LYS A 61 3.61 1.87 -10.69
C LYS A 61 3.70 0.36 -10.79
N GLU A 62 3.86 -0.13 -12.01
CA GLU A 62 4.32 -1.49 -12.28
C GLU A 62 5.84 -1.48 -12.39
N ILE A 63 6.49 -2.38 -11.67
CA ILE A 63 7.96 -2.45 -11.54
C ILE A 63 8.43 -3.90 -11.65
N ASP A 64 9.72 -4.09 -11.88
CA ASP A 64 10.34 -5.41 -11.87
C ASP A 64 10.71 -5.88 -10.44
N ALA A 65 11.02 -7.16 -10.31
CA ALA A 65 11.38 -7.75 -9.02
C ALA A 65 12.61 -7.11 -8.33
N PRO A 66 13.71 -6.77 -9.04
CA PRO A 66 14.82 -6.04 -8.43
C PRO A 66 14.39 -4.69 -7.87
N ARG A 67 13.58 -3.91 -8.60
CA ARG A 67 13.08 -2.62 -8.11
C ARG A 67 12.13 -2.79 -6.94
N ALA A 68 11.25 -3.79 -6.96
CA ALA A 68 10.38 -4.11 -5.83
C ALA A 68 11.17 -4.40 -4.55
N THR A 69 12.24 -5.19 -4.66
CA THR A 69 13.13 -5.47 -3.53
C THR A 69 13.78 -4.20 -3.00
N ALA A 70 14.26 -3.32 -3.89
CA ALA A 70 14.85 -2.05 -3.49
C ALA A 70 13.83 -1.15 -2.76
N LEU A 71 12.60 -1.05 -3.26
CA LEU A 71 11.55 -0.24 -2.62
C LEU A 71 11.12 -0.81 -1.27
N LEU A 72 11.02 -2.13 -1.14
CA LEU A 72 10.78 -2.77 0.16
C LEU A 72 11.87 -2.36 1.16
N ILE A 73 13.14 -2.40 0.76
CA ILE A 73 14.24 -2.00 1.64
C ILE A 73 14.12 -0.53 2.04
N GLU A 74 13.79 0.37 1.12
CA GLU A 74 13.55 1.79 1.46
C GLU A 74 12.41 1.96 2.47
N GLU A 75 11.33 1.21 2.31
CA GLU A 75 10.18 1.25 3.21
C GLU A 75 10.52 0.66 4.60
N LEU A 76 11.34 -0.39 4.65
CA LEU A 76 11.81 -0.96 5.91
C LEU A 76 12.77 -0.02 6.66
N LYS A 77 13.48 0.88 5.98
CA LYS A 77 14.36 1.88 6.63
C LYS A 77 13.59 2.94 7.40
N VAL A 78 12.35 3.24 6.98
CA VAL A 78 11.50 4.25 7.65
C VAL A 78 10.65 3.67 8.78
N LEU A 79 10.51 2.33 8.85
CA LEU A 79 9.80 1.65 9.94
C LEU A 79 10.24 2.01 11.36
N PRO A 80 11.54 2.23 11.68
CA PRO A 80 11.93 2.69 13.02
C PRO A 80 11.30 4.03 13.42
N THR A 81 10.98 4.88 12.44
CA THR A 81 10.29 6.16 12.65
C THR A 81 8.78 5.97 12.76
N TYR A 82 8.19 5.15 11.89
CA TYR A 82 6.74 4.94 11.83
C TYR A 82 6.22 3.95 12.88
N GLY A 83 7.09 3.07 13.39
CA GLY A 83 6.73 2.00 14.32
C GLY A 83 6.26 0.74 13.59
N ALA A 84 6.66 -0.42 14.10
CA ALA A 84 6.29 -1.73 13.54
C ALA A 84 4.77 -1.98 13.54
N ASP A 85 4.01 -1.26 14.37
CA ASP A 85 2.56 -1.38 14.43
C ASP A 85 1.86 -0.91 13.16
N THR A 86 2.53 -0.10 12.33
CA THR A 86 2.02 0.35 11.03
C THR A 86 1.99 -0.78 9.98
N ILE A 87 2.72 -1.87 10.20
CA ILE A 87 2.69 -3.03 9.29
C ILE A 87 1.33 -3.72 9.40
N VAL A 88 0.67 -3.86 8.26
CA VAL A 88 -0.62 -4.53 8.12
C VAL A 88 -0.39 -6.03 7.92
N ASN A 89 -0.27 -6.75 9.02
CA ASN A 89 0.02 -8.19 9.06
C ASN A 89 -1.13 -9.05 9.60
N THR A 90 -2.28 -8.46 9.87
CA THR A 90 -3.48 -9.16 10.36
C THR A 90 -4.72 -8.59 9.69
N LYS A 91 -5.78 -9.41 9.62
CA LYS A 91 -7.06 -8.98 9.06
C LYS A 91 -7.64 -7.76 9.79
N GLY A 92 -7.51 -7.67 11.11
CA GLY A 92 -7.97 -6.50 11.88
C GLY A 92 -7.24 -5.21 11.49
N LYS A 93 -5.92 -5.27 11.24
CA LYS A 93 -5.16 -4.11 10.74
C LYS A 93 -5.55 -3.75 9.31
N LEU A 94 -5.83 -4.74 8.46
CA LEU A 94 -6.32 -4.52 7.10
C LEU A 94 -7.66 -3.79 7.11
N ASP A 95 -8.60 -4.24 7.95
CA ASP A 95 -9.93 -3.63 8.07
C ASP A 95 -9.83 -2.19 8.60
N THR A 96 -8.89 -1.94 9.52
CA THR A 96 -8.60 -0.58 10.02
C THR A 96 -8.05 0.32 8.90
N ALA A 97 -7.10 -0.17 8.11
CA ALA A 97 -6.53 0.56 6.98
C ALA A 97 -7.58 0.86 5.90
N ALA A 98 -8.46 -0.11 5.60
CA ALA A 98 -9.57 0.06 4.67
C ALA A 98 -10.62 1.05 5.18
N ALA A 99 -10.93 1.05 6.48
CA ALA A 99 -11.84 2.01 7.09
C ALA A 99 -11.30 3.45 6.97
N ARG A 100 -9.98 3.64 7.13
CA ARG A 100 -9.32 4.95 6.95
C ARG A 100 -9.46 5.45 5.50
N LEU A 101 -9.31 4.59 4.50
CA LEU A 101 -9.59 4.95 3.09
C LEU A 101 -11.05 5.41 2.90
N GLY A 102 -12.00 4.75 3.56
CA GLY A 102 -13.41 5.13 3.51
C GLY A 102 -13.73 6.50 4.12
N SER A 103 -12.79 7.13 4.85
CA SER A 103 -12.95 8.49 5.36
C SER A 103 -12.60 9.58 4.34
N LEU A 104 -11.97 9.21 3.22
CA LEU A 104 -11.67 10.08 2.09
C LEU A 104 -12.88 10.16 1.14
N THR A 105 -14.02 10.61 1.66
CA THR A 105 -15.25 10.86 0.89
C THR A 105 -15.26 12.22 0.23
#